data_AF-A0A6S7I3G6-F1
#
_entry.id   AF-A0A6S7I3G6-F1
#
_cell.length_a   1.000
_cell.length_b   1.000
_cell.length_c   1.000
_cell.angle_alpha   90.00
_cell.angle_beta   90.00
_cell.angle_gamma   90.00
#
_symmetry.space_group_name_H-M   'P 1'
#
loop_
_entity.id
_entity.type
_entity.pdbx_description
1 polymer ?
#
loop_
_entity_poly.entity_id
_entity_poly.type
_entity_poly.pdbx_seq_one_letter_code
_entity_poly.pdbx_strand_id
1 'polypeptide(L)'
;MDESSKFVICTMFKGSNCLKCKANGENLKCNTKLAVGSDSSVDKGPIPDGLYAIGSVFKNNGKPWANMYPQKQSGGGWWDYYRNNPDTGRGYIGLHPGSNSHGCVTVTAESCWDKLEKMLKSKRGRPTKNGESGLKSPISPSPVFVPINGFKPPNNEDPSLNQTSPSSETSPKESIKNKEPMEWPGTLAVAHSYLKHRAGELMRERQRKIKTIESKSRTKTTRTRILQRKVNELSSAIVTQIQKKTEIVESTKQAQEKLQRLKKFIQAVHSS
;
A
#
# COMPACT_ATOMS: atom_id res chain seq x y z
N MET A 1 17.02 -16.83 -13.07
CA MET A 1 17.89 -15.92 -12.29
C MET A 1 17.00 -15.05 -11.43
N ASP A 2 17.15 -15.11 -10.10
CA ASP A 2 16.31 -14.37 -9.15
C ASP A 2 16.44 -12.86 -9.36
N GLU A 3 15.35 -12.20 -9.75
CA GLU A 3 15.28 -10.76 -10.02
C GLU A 3 15.67 -9.93 -8.78
N SER A 4 15.54 -10.52 -7.58
CA SER A 4 15.93 -9.95 -6.29
C SER A 4 17.43 -9.66 -6.17
N SER A 5 18.27 -10.27 -7.00
CA SER A 5 19.73 -10.05 -7.01
C SER A 5 20.16 -8.73 -7.65
N LYS A 6 19.25 -8.04 -8.36
CA LYS A 6 19.55 -6.81 -9.11
C LYS A 6 19.31 -5.52 -8.33
N PHE A 7 18.52 -5.60 -7.25
CA PHE A 7 18.06 -4.42 -6.50
C PHE A 7 18.49 -4.47 -5.04
N VAL A 8 18.54 -3.30 -4.42
CA VAL A 8 18.50 -3.21 -2.96
C VAL A 8 17.04 -3.38 -2.55
N ILE A 9 16.79 -4.36 -1.68
CA ILE A 9 15.46 -4.64 -1.16
C ILE A 9 15.39 -4.12 0.26
N CYS A 10 14.39 -3.29 0.56
CA CYS A 10 14.14 -2.82 1.91
C CYS A 10 12.76 -3.23 2.41
N THR A 11 12.67 -3.48 3.70
CA THR A 11 11.42 -3.77 4.41
C THR A 11 11.09 -2.60 5.33
N MET A 12 9.84 -2.18 5.27
CA MET A 12 9.25 -1.21 6.21
C MET A 12 7.96 -1.78 6.78
N PHE A 13 7.73 -1.50 8.06
CA PHE A 13 6.48 -1.80 8.74
C PHE A 13 5.78 -0.52 9.17
N LYS A 14 4.45 -0.51 9.12
CA LYS A 14 3.58 0.58 9.52
C LYS A 14 3.87 0.93 10.98
N GLY A 15 4.07 2.23 11.24
CA GLY A 15 4.39 2.73 12.58
C GLY A 15 5.79 2.36 13.08
N SER A 16 6.61 1.69 12.28
CA SER A 16 8.02 1.45 12.60
C SER A 16 8.86 2.68 12.25
N ASN A 17 9.78 3.00 13.13
CA ASN A 17 10.84 3.99 12.93
C ASN A 17 12.13 3.34 12.40
N CYS A 18 12.03 2.23 11.68
CA CYS A 18 13.19 1.44 11.28
C CYS A 18 13.05 0.89 9.85
N LEU A 19 13.98 1.28 8.99
CA LEU A 19 14.20 0.73 7.65
C LEU A 19 15.24 -0.37 7.71
N LYS A 20 14.91 -1.54 7.18
CA LYS A 20 15.85 -2.67 7.04
C LYS A 20 16.09 -2.92 5.56
N CYS A 21 17.33 -2.81 5.09
CA CYS A 21 17.70 -3.01 3.71
C CYS A 21 18.70 -4.15 3.56
N LYS A 22 18.63 -4.87 2.44
CA LYS A 22 19.52 -5.98 2.12
C LYS A 22 19.96 -5.93 0.66
N ALA A 23 21.25 -6.14 0.43
CA ALA A 23 21.84 -6.35 -0.90
C ALA A 23 23.13 -7.16 -0.76
N ASN A 24 23.41 -8.09 -1.68
CA ASN A 24 24.68 -8.86 -1.72
C ASN A 24 25.05 -9.58 -0.40
N GLY A 25 24.07 -9.95 0.43
CA GLY A 25 24.33 -10.54 1.75
C GLY A 25 24.61 -9.53 2.86
N GLU A 26 24.86 -8.26 2.52
CA GLU A 26 24.91 -7.15 3.47
C GLU A 26 23.51 -6.78 3.94
N ASN A 27 23.39 -6.44 5.22
CA ASN A 27 22.15 -5.95 5.82
C ASN A 27 22.43 -4.61 6.50
N LEU A 28 21.58 -3.63 6.23
CA LEU A 28 21.65 -2.31 6.83
C LEU A 28 20.35 -1.99 7.55
N LYS A 29 20.46 -1.46 8.77
CA LYS A 29 19.34 -1.01 9.58
C LYS A 29 19.49 0.48 9.84
N CYS A 30 18.52 1.27 9.41
CA CYS A 30 18.49 2.71 9.62
C CYS A 30 17.26 3.14 10.40
N ASN A 31 17.44 4.08 11.33
CA ASN A 31 16.32 4.75 11.98
C ASN A 31 15.64 5.71 11.00
N THR A 32 14.32 5.77 11.05
CA THR A 32 13.49 6.60 10.19
C THR A 32 12.57 7.49 11.00
N LYS A 33 12.24 8.66 10.45
CA LYS A 33 11.21 9.53 11.00
C LYS A 33 9.83 8.91 10.74
N LEU A 34 8.98 8.89 11.76
CA LEU A 34 7.58 8.52 11.61
C LEU A 34 6.85 9.56 10.76
N ALA A 35 5.92 9.09 9.93
CA ALA A 35 5.05 9.98 9.17
C ALA A 35 4.09 10.72 10.13
N VAL A 36 3.66 11.92 9.72
CA VAL A 36 2.75 12.75 10.51
C VAL A 36 1.33 12.19 10.53
N GLY A 37 0.88 11.56 9.43
CA GLY A 37 -0.45 10.93 9.35
C GLY A 37 -0.51 9.55 10.01
N SER A 38 -1.73 9.03 10.21
CA SER A 38 -2.00 7.71 10.79
C SER A 38 -2.52 6.67 9.78
N ASP A 39 -3.13 7.12 8.68
CA ASP A 39 -3.68 6.27 7.62
C ASP A 39 -2.66 6.04 6.51
N SER A 40 -2.28 4.79 6.25
CA SER A 40 -1.26 4.42 5.26
C SER A 40 -1.72 4.52 3.80
N SER A 41 -3.03 4.66 3.57
CA SER A 41 -3.63 4.74 2.22
C SER A 41 -3.66 6.16 1.65
N VAL A 42 -3.43 7.18 2.49
CA VAL A 42 -3.45 8.59 2.10
C VAL A 42 -2.05 9.18 1.98
N ASP A 43 -1.97 10.26 1.21
CA ASP A 43 -0.77 11.09 1.17
C ASP A 43 -0.46 11.63 2.57
N LYS A 44 0.82 11.68 2.93
CA LYS A 44 1.34 12.02 4.27
C LYS A 44 1.14 10.97 5.38
N GLY A 45 0.48 9.86 5.08
CA GLY A 45 0.37 8.69 5.95
C GLY A 45 1.66 7.90 6.17
N PRO A 46 1.72 6.94 7.11
CA PRO A 46 2.85 6.03 7.25
C PRO A 46 2.91 5.09 6.04
N ILE A 47 4.11 4.76 5.57
CA ILE A 47 4.28 3.84 4.45
C ILE A 47 3.57 2.49 4.75
N PRO A 48 2.87 1.88 3.77
CA PRO A 48 2.27 0.56 3.95
C PRO A 48 3.31 -0.50 4.33
N ASP A 49 2.88 -1.54 5.02
CA ASP A 49 3.72 -2.70 5.30
C ASP A 49 4.17 -3.37 4.01
N GLY A 50 5.45 -3.72 3.91
CA GLY A 50 5.90 -4.58 2.82
C GLY A 50 7.38 -4.52 2.48
N LEU A 51 7.69 -5.21 1.38
CA LEU A 51 8.98 -5.19 0.70
C LEU A 51 8.97 -4.14 -0.40
N TYR A 52 10.10 -3.46 -0.54
CA TYR A 52 10.31 -2.38 -1.49
C TYR A 52 11.62 -2.59 -2.23
N ALA A 53 11.56 -2.63 -3.56
CA ALA A 53 12.76 -2.42 -4.36
C ALA A 53 13.09 -0.94 -4.37
N ILE A 54 14.36 -0.60 -4.22
CA ILE A 54 14.82 0.79 -4.21
C ILE A 54 15.49 1.11 -5.54
N GLY A 55 15.07 2.23 -6.14
CA GLY A 55 15.66 2.77 -7.36
C GLY A 55 17.00 3.46 -7.12
N SER A 56 17.60 3.94 -8.21
CA SER A 56 18.84 4.70 -8.14
C SER A 56 18.65 6.00 -7.37
N VAL A 57 19.69 6.43 -6.68
CA VAL A 57 19.71 7.73 -6.00
C VAL A 57 19.88 8.84 -7.03
N PHE A 58 19.05 9.88 -6.94
CA PHE A 58 19.12 11.11 -7.72
C PHE A 58 18.89 12.32 -6.80
N LYS A 59 19.08 13.54 -7.33
CA LYS A 59 18.79 14.76 -6.59
C LYS A 59 17.35 15.20 -6.81
N ASN A 60 16.59 15.38 -5.74
CA ASN A 60 15.25 15.99 -5.75
C ASN A 60 15.25 17.19 -4.82
N ASN A 61 14.96 18.39 -5.35
CA ASN A 61 15.03 19.66 -4.59
C ASN A 61 16.35 19.82 -3.80
N GLY A 62 17.47 19.49 -4.44
CA GLY A 62 18.81 19.58 -3.86
C GLY A 62 19.18 18.48 -2.86
N LYS A 63 18.25 17.56 -2.52
CA LYS A 63 18.49 16.47 -1.56
C LYS A 63 18.60 15.10 -2.24
N PRO A 64 19.36 14.16 -1.66
CA PRO A 64 19.39 12.78 -2.14
C PRO A 64 18.01 12.15 -2.06
N TRP A 65 17.61 11.44 -3.11
CA TRP A 65 16.30 10.81 -3.21
C TRP A 65 16.39 9.50 -3.97
N ALA A 66 15.66 8.49 -3.51
CA ALA A 66 15.45 7.24 -4.23
C ALA A 66 13.96 6.90 -4.26
N ASN A 67 13.50 6.35 -5.38
CA ASN A 67 12.12 5.89 -5.51
C ASN A 67 11.98 4.51 -4.86
N MET A 68 10.90 4.31 -4.10
CA MET A 68 10.54 3.02 -3.53
C MET A 68 9.43 2.37 -4.36
N TYR A 69 9.63 1.11 -4.74
CA TYR A 69 8.71 0.34 -5.55
C TYR A 69 8.13 -0.80 -4.70
N PRO A 70 6.85 -0.76 -4.27
CA PRO A 70 6.27 -1.80 -3.43
C PRO A 70 6.11 -3.11 -4.18
N GLN A 71 6.33 -4.23 -3.49
CA GLN A 71 6.10 -5.55 -4.07
C GLN A 71 4.59 -5.78 -4.31
N LYS A 72 4.26 -6.44 -5.43
CA LYS A 72 2.89 -6.86 -5.71
C LYS A 72 2.44 -7.95 -4.72
N GLN A 73 1.20 -7.87 -4.22
CA GLN A 73 0.66 -8.90 -3.31
C GLN A 73 0.57 -10.29 -3.95
N SER A 74 0.41 -10.35 -5.27
CA SER A 74 0.43 -11.59 -6.06
C SER A 74 1.79 -12.31 -6.05
N GLY A 75 2.85 -11.65 -5.61
CA GLY A 75 4.23 -12.04 -5.89
C GLY A 75 4.62 -11.71 -7.34
N GLY A 76 5.91 -11.83 -7.66
CA GLY A 76 6.39 -11.77 -9.06
C GLY A 76 6.59 -10.38 -9.66
N GLY A 77 6.83 -9.34 -8.86
CA GLY A 77 7.26 -8.05 -9.38
C GLY A 77 6.96 -6.86 -8.46
N TRP A 78 7.17 -5.67 -9.02
CA TRP A 78 7.08 -4.39 -8.32
C TRP A 78 6.04 -3.49 -8.97
N TRP A 79 5.36 -2.68 -8.16
CA TRP A 79 4.49 -1.62 -8.67
C TRP A 79 5.33 -0.42 -9.12
N ASP A 80 4.84 0.31 -10.13
CA ASP A 80 5.48 1.55 -10.59
C ASP A 80 5.37 2.66 -9.55
N TYR A 81 6.33 3.58 -9.56
CA TYR A 81 6.39 4.71 -8.63
C TYR A 81 5.37 5.80 -8.96
N TYR A 82 5.08 6.04 -10.25
CA TYR A 82 4.30 7.18 -10.73
C TYR A 82 2.80 6.92 -10.79
N ARG A 83 2.32 5.85 -10.15
CA ARG A 83 0.91 5.49 -10.10
C ARG A 83 0.55 4.98 -8.72
N ASN A 84 -0.70 5.19 -8.33
CA ASN A 84 -1.21 4.60 -7.10
C ASN A 84 -1.29 3.09 -7.26
N ASN A 85 -0.70 2.37 -6.31
CA ASN A 85 -0.73 0.92 -6.26
C ASN A 85 -2.17 0.43 -5.94
N PRO A 86 -2.78 -0.46 -6.76
CA PRO A 86 -4.10 -1.05 -6.47
C PRO A 86 -4.20 -1.87 -5.17
N ASP A 87 -3.08 -2.34 -4.62
CA ASP A 87 -2.99 -3.15 -3.41
C ASP A 87 -3.03 -2.30 -2.13
N THR A 88 -2.41 -1.12 -2.16
CA THR A 88 -2.24 -0.25 -0.98
C THR A 88 -2.91 1.12 -1.12
N GLY A 89 -3.34 1.48 -2.33
CA GLY A 89 -3.84 2.81 -2.67
C GLY A 89 -2.75 3.87 -2.86
N ARG A 90 -1.48 3.53 -2.62
CA ARG A 90 -0.40 4.51 -2.50
C ARG A 90 0.60 4.49 -3.66
N GLY A 91 1.01 5.67 -4.12
CA GLY A 91 2.09 5.88 -5.09
C GLY A 91 3.12 6.89 -4.59
N TYR A 92 4.09 7.24 -5.43
CA TYR A 92 5.05 8.33 -5.21
C TYR A 92 5.88 8.24 -3.92
N ILE A 93 6.14 7.02 -3.44
CA ILE A 93 6.83 6.79 -2.17
C ILE A 93 8.34 6.94 -2.33
N GLY A 94 8.91 7.96 -1.70
CA GLY A 94 10.34 8.23 -1.71
C GLY A 94 11.09 7.72 -0.50
N LEU A 95 12.40 7.61 -0.66
CA LEU A 95 13.40 7.36 0.37
C LEU A 95 14.45 8.46 0.29
N HIS A 96 14.66 9.18 1.40
CA HIS A 96 15.60 10.31 1.46
C HIS A 96 16.13 10.51 2.88
N PRO A 97 17.27 11.20 3.05
CA PRO A 97 17.73 11.62 4.38
C PRO A 97 16.97 12.86 4.86
N GLY A 98 16.94 13.07 6.17
CA GLY A 98 16.44 14.31 6.79
C GLY A 98 15.69 14.10 8.11
N SER A 99 14.96 15.13 8.52
CA SER A 99 14.28 15.17 9.83
C SER A 99 12.75 15.17 9.76
N ASN A 100 12.19 15.36 8.56
CA ASN A 100 10.75 15.50 8.33
C ASN A 100 10.25 14.46 7.34
N SER A 101 9.14 13.79 7.67
CA SER A 101 8.47 12.84 6.79
C SER A 101 7.03 13.30 6.49
N HIS A 102 6.78 13.60 5.21
CA HIS A 102 5.43 13.80 4.67
C HIS A 102 4.93 12.53 3.97
N GLY A 103 5.18 11.38 4.60
CA GLY A 103 4.74 10.07 4.11
C GLY A 103 5.73 9.35 3.19
N CYS A 104 6.91 9.93 2.99
CA CYS A 104 8.08 9.22 2.47
C CYS A 104 8.88 8.60 3.62
N VAL A 105 9.78 7.69 3.30
CA VAL A 105 10.72 7.15 4.29
C VAL A 105 11.89 8.11 4.44
N THR A 106 12.02 8.67 5.63
CA THR A 106 13.07 9.66 5.92
C THR A 106 14.08 9.06 6.88
N VAL A 107 15.30 8.83 6.43
CA VAL A 107 16.40 8.32 7.27
C VAL A 107 16.98 9.47 8.09
N THR A 108 17.03 9.32 9.41
CA THR A 108 17.39 10.42 10.31
C THR A 108 18.89 10.58 10.53
N ALA A 109 19.65 9.49 10.45
CA ALA A 109 21.10 9.51 10.65
C ALA A 109 21.83 9.60 9.30
N GLU A 110 22.60 10.67 9.10
CA GLU A 110 23.41 10.91 7.90
C GLU A 110 24.40 9.76 7.65
N SER A 111 25.09 9.30 8.69
CA SER A 111 26.00 8.15 8.60
C SER A 111 25.33 6.85 8.17
N CYS A 112 24.02 6.69 8.43
CA CYS A 112 23.26 5.54 7.94
C CYS A 112 22.85 5.73 6.48
N TRP A 113 22.49 6.95 6.11
CA TRP A 113 22.22 7.30 4.72
C TRP A 113 23.45 7.07 3.82
N ASP A 114 24.65 7.46 4.24
CA ASP A 114 25.87 7.26 3.45
C ASP A 114 26.13 5.79 3.13
N LYS A 115 25.91 4.90 4.11
CA LYS A 115 26.03 3.46 3.92
C LYS A 115 24.95 2.94 2.96
N LEU A 116 23.72 3.42 3.12
CA LEU A 116 22.61 3.07 2.24
C LEU A 116 22.86 3.54 0.81
N GLU A 117 23.35 4.75 0.63
CA GLU A 117 23.65 5.32 -0.68
C GLU A 117 24.78 4.57 -1.38
N LYS A 118 25.84 4.18 -0.66
CA LYS A 118 26.89 3.28 -1.19
C LYS A 118 26.29 1.94 -1.64
N MET A 119 25.44 1.35 -0.82
CA MET A 119 24.74 0.10 -1.15
C MET A 119 23.85 0.26 -2.40
N LEU A 120 23.14 1.39 -2.54
CA LEU A 120 22.29 1.68 -3.70
C LEU A 120 23.09 1.92 -4.97
N LYS A 121 24.21 2.65 -4.89
CA LYS A 121 25.12 2.89 -6.02
C LYS A 121 25.78 1.59 -6.52
N SER A 122 25.92 0.58 -5.67
CA SER A 122 26.45 -0.74 -6.05
C SER A 122 25.50 -1.57 -6.94
N LYS A 123 24.24 -1.13 -7.12
CA LYS A 123 23.20 -1.85 -7.88
C LYS A 123 22.60 -0.98 -8.99
N ARG A 124 22.09 -1.64 -10.04
CA ARG A 124 21.36 -0.97 -11.14
C ARG A 124 19.94 -0.64 -10.66
N GLY A 125 19.72 0.61 -10.27
CA GLY A 125 18.47 1.05 -9.65
C GLY A 125 17.36 1.41 -10.64
N ARG A 126 16.84 0.43 -11.38
CA ARG A 126 15.52 0.56 -12.01
C ARG A 126 14.87 -0.80 -12.29
N PRO A 127 13.72 -1.13 -11.66
CA PRO A 127 12.83 -2.17 -12.18
C PRO A 127 12.38 -1.76 -13.59
N THR A 128 12.60 -2.61 -14.59
CA THR A 128 12.21 -2.32 -15.98
C THR A 128 10.72 -2.04 -16.06
N LYS A 129 10.34 -0.98 -16.80
CA LYS A 129 8.98 -0.44 -16.78
C LYS A 129 7.90 -1.47 -17.12
N ASN A 130 8.16 -2.48 -17.94
CA ASN A 130 7.13 -3.40 -18.40
C ASN A 130 7.66 -4.84 -18.48
N GLY A 131 6.90 -5.78 -17.93
CA GLY A 131 6.86 -7.17 -18.40
C GLY A 131 6.02 -7.32 -19.68
N GLU A 132 5.97 -6.28 -20.51
CA GLU A 132 5.31 -6.27 -21.81
C GLU A 132 6.21 -5.52 -22.79
N SER A 133 6.54 -6.25 -23.85
CA SER A 133 7.22 -5.82 -25.08
C SER A 133 6.78 -4.43 -25.56
N GLY A 134 7.79 -3.61 -25.91
CA GLY A 134 7.70 -2.55 -26.91
C GLY A 134 6.69 -1.43 -26.68
N LEU A 135 7.16 -0.25 -26.24
CA LEU A 135 6.93 1.02 -26.95
C LEU A 135 7.73 2.15 -26.28
N LYS A 136 8.32 3.00 -27.11
CA LYS A 136 9.11 4.18 -26.74
C LYS A 136 8.30 5.13 -25.85
N SER A 137 8.98 5.74 -24.89
CA SER A 137 8.47 6.86 -24.09
C SER A 137 7.85 7.94 -24.97
N PRO A 138 6.67 8.48 -24.64
CA PRO A 138 6.37 9.86 -24.94
C PRO A 138 7.13 10.73 -23.94
N ILE A 139 7.76 11.75 -24.50
CA ILE A 139 8.38 12.89 -23.83
C ILE A 139 7.42 13.44 -22.77
N SER A 140 7.97 13.76 -21.59
CA SER A 140 7.22 14.43 -20.53
C SER A 140 6.85 15.84 -20.97
N PRO A 141 5.60 16.30 -20.82
CA PRO A 141 5.37 17.72 -20.64
C PRO A 141 5.41 18.04 -19.15
N SER A 142 6.30 18.97 -18.78
CA SER A 142 6.28 19.67 -17.51
C SER A 142 4.88 20.22 -17.21
N PRO A 143 4.44 20.30 -15.94
CA PRO A 143 3.19 20.95 -15.61
C PRO A 143 3.34 22.46 -15.85
N VAL A 144 2.73 22.97 -16.91
CA VAL A 144 2.54 24.41 -17.11
C VAL A 144 1.43 24.86 -16.16
N PHE A 145 1.82 25.67 -15.18
CA PHE A 145 0.92 26.43 -14.34
C PHE A 145 0.21 27.46 -15.23
N VAL A 146 -1.11 27.36 -15.39
CA VAL A 146 -1.90 28.37 -16.10
C VAL A 146 -2.41 29.39 -15.06
N PRO A 147 -2.01 30.67 -15.13
CA PRO A 147 -2.61 31.71 -14.30
C PRO A 147 -4.01 32.04 -14.81
N ILE A 148 -4.99 31.98 -13.92
CA ILE A 148 -6.37 32.44 -14.16
C ILE A 148 -6.34 33.97 -14.14
N ASN A 149 -6.24 34.60 -15.31
CA ASN A 149 -6.52 36.02 -15.47
C ASN A 149 -7.85 36.18 -16.20
N GLY A 150 -8.87 36.68 -15.50
CA GLY A 150 -10.15 37.00 -16.13
C GLY A 150 -11.37 37.04 -15.20
N PHE A 151 -11.29 37.71 -14.06
CA PHE A 151 -12.48 38.21 -13.36
C PHE A 151 -12.26 39.68 -13.01
N LYS A 152 -12.87 40.56 -13.82
CA LYS A 152 -13.00 41.99 -13.55
C LYS A 152 -14.34 42.20 -12.84
N PRO A 153 -14.39 42.72 -11.60
CA PRO A 153 -15.65 43.08 -10.97
C PRO A 153 -16.14 44.42 -11.55
N PRO A 154 -17.44 44.59 -11.83
CA PRO A 154 -18.00 45.91 -12.08
C PRO A 154 -18.31 46.61 -10.76
N ASN A 155 -17.87 47.87 -10.68
CA ASN A 155 -18.10 48.81 -9.60
C ASN A 155 -19.57 49.23 -9.53
N ASN A 156 -20.01 49.55 -8.30
CA ASN A 156 -21.22 50.28 -7.98
C ASN A 156 -21.16 51.69 -8.57
N GLU A 157 -22.23 52.17 -9.23
CA GLU A 157 -22.80 53.51 -9.09
C GLU A 157 -24.29 53.46 -9.49
N ASP A 158 -25.18 53.97 -8.61
CA ASP A 158 -26.61 54.23 -8.84
C ASP A 158 -26.82 55.34 -9.88
N PRO A 159 -28.00 55.42 -10.54
CA PRO A 159 -29.01 56.36 -10.02
C PRO A 159 -30.46 55.87 -10.08
N SER A 160 -31.26 56.54 -9.25
CA SER A 160 -32.66 56.33 -8.92
C SER A 160 -33.68 56.85 -9.95
N LEU A 161 -34.90 56.28 -9.85
CA LEU A 161 -36.24 56.88 -10.07
C LEU A 161 -36.90 56.84 -11.47
N ASN A 162 -37.93 55.98 -11.61
CA ASN A 162 -39.35 56.33 -11.84
C ASN A 162 -40.14 55.06 -12.19
N GLN A 163 -40.95 54.53 -11.28
CA GLN A 163 -42.42 54.70 -11.21
C GLN A 163 -43.16 54.47 -12.54
N THR A 164 -43.97 53.41 -12.61
CA THR A 164 -45.43 53.44 -12.86
C THR A 164 -45.98 52.00 -12.89
N SER A 165 -46.91 51.68 -11.97
CA SER A 165 -47.91 50.61 -12.14
C SER A 165 -49.24 51.27 -12.54
N PRO A 166 -50.19 50.58 -13.17
CA PRO A 166 -51.24 49.98 -12.34
C PRO A 166 -51.86 48.64 -12.85
N SER A 167 -52.26 47.83 -11.86
CA SER A 167 -53.50 47.04 -11.75
C SER A 167 -54.00 46.21 -12.93
N SER A 168 -54.14 44.89 -12.73
CA SER A 168 -55.47 44.27 -12.57
C SER A 168 -55.36 42.77 -12.31
N GLU A 169 -56.20 42.31 -11.39
CA GLU A 169 -56.42 40.94 -10.95
C GLU A 169 -56.74 39.97 -12.09
N THR A 170 -56.32 38.71 -11.96
CA THR A 170 -57.20 37.52 -12.02
C THR A 170 -56.34 36.26 -11.92
N SER A 171 -56.58 35.48 -10.87
CA SER A 171 -56.15 34.09 -10.80
C SER A 171 -57.26 33.22 -11.40
N PRO A 172 -56.90 32.18 -12.17
CA PRO A 172 -57.63 30.94 -12.01
C PRO A 172 -56.67 29.78 -11.71
N LYS A 173 -56.92 29.14 -10.57
CA LYS A 173 -56.49 27.75 -10.31
C LYS A 173 -57.23 26.83 -11.26
N GLU A 174 -56.53 26.06 -12.09
CA GLU A 174 -57.07 24.77 -12.54
C GLU A 174 -56.00 23.75 -13.01
N SER A 175 -56.08 22.58 -12.39
CA SER A 175 -55.63 21.25 -12.84
C SER A 175 -54.12 20.94 -12.90
N ILE A 176 -53.63 20.33 -11.82
CA ILE A 176 -52.46 19.43 -11.87
C ILE A 176 -52.92 18.16 -12.59
N LYS A 177 -52.91 18.19 -13.93
CA LYS A 177 -52.94 16.95 -14.73
C LYS A 177 -51.55 16.34 -14.66
N ASN A 178 -51.48 15.05 -14.35
CA ASN A 178 -50.28 14.22 -14.43
C ASN A 178 -49.63 14.44 -15.81
N LYS A 179 -48.60 15.28 -15.85
CA LYS A 179 -47.81 15.47 -17.06
C LYS A 179 -46.89 14.27 -17.16
N GLU A 180 -47.19 13.43 -18.14
CA GLU A 180 -46.28 12.45 -18.72
C GLU A 180 -44.86 13.06 -18.78
N PRO A 181 -43.79 12.30 -18.44
CA PRO A 181 -42.45 12.86 -18.31
C PRO A 181 -42.09 13.63 -19.58
N MET A 182 -42.07 14.96 -19.48
CA MET A 182 -41.87 15.84 -20.62
C MET A 182 -40.53 15.48 -21.27
N GLU A 183 -40.55 15.07 -22.55
CA GLU A 183 -39.33 14.89 -23.31
C GLU A 183 -38.64 16.25 -23.43
N TRP A 184 -37.46 16.35 -22.81
CA TRP A 184 -36.75 17.61 -22.70
C TRP A 184 -36.42 18.17 -24.09
N PRO A 185 -36.87 19.38 -24.47
CA PRO A 185 -36.64 19.88 -25.82
C PRO A 185 -35.17 20.30 -26.01
N GLY A 186 -34.63 20.00 -27.19
CA GLY A 186 -33.35 20.51 -27.68
C GLY A 186 -32.15 20.21 -26.77
N THR A 187 -31.33 21.23 -26.49
CA THR A 187 -30.08 21.13 -25.71
C THR A 187 -30.28 20.49 -24.33
N LEU A 188 -31.46 20.58 -23.74
CA LEU A 188 -31.75 20.04 -22.42
C LEU A 188 -31.86 18.51 -22.41
N ALA A 189 -32.34 17.87 -23.49
CA ALA A 189 -32.29 16.41 -23.64
C ALA A 189 -30.86 15.88 -23.72
N VAL A 190 -29.96 16.59 -24.40
CA VAL A 190 -28.55 16.22 -24.50
C VAL A 190 -27.88 16.32 -23.14
N ALA A 191 -28.13 17.40 -22.39
CA ALA A 191 -27.62 17.57 -21.02
C ALA A 191 -28.11 16.46 -20.08
N HIS A 192 -29.41 16.14 -20.10
CA HIS A 192 -29.96 15.05 -19.28
C HIS A 192 -29.40 13.67 -19.66
N SER A 193 -29.21 13.41 -20.96
CA SER A 193 -28.61 12.16 -21.44
C SER A 193 -27.15 12.03 -20.99
N TYR A 194 -26.39 13.12 -21.04
CA TYR A 194 -25.02 13.18 -20.53
C TYR A 194 -24.97 12.96 -19.01
N LEU A 195 -25.86 13.60 -18.24
CA LEU A 195 -25.95 13.42 -16.79
C LEU A 195 -26.32 11.98 -16.42
N LYS A 196 -27.29 11.38 -17.11
CA LYS A 196 -27.71 9.99 -16.91
C LYS A 196 -26.59 9.01 -17.27
N HIS A 197 -25.90 9.23 -18.39
CA HIS A 197 -24.74 8.42 -18.79
C HIS A 197 -23.61 8.53 -17.76
N ARG A 198 -23.28 9.76 -17.33
CA ARG A 198 -22.23 10.01 -16.34
C ARG A 198 -22.57 9.40 -14.97
N ALA A 199 -23.83 9.47 -14.54
CA ALA A 199 -24.30 8.78 -13.34
C ALA A 199 -24.21 7.25 -13.49
N GLY A 200 -24.57 6.71 -14.66
CA GLY A 200 -24.42 5.29 -14.98
C GLY A 200 -22.97 4.80 -14.93
N GLU A 201 -22.03 5.57 -15.50
CA GLU A 201 -20.60 5.26 -15.48
C GLU A 201 -20.04 5.31 -14.05
N LEU A 202 -20.40 6.30 -13.24
CA LEU A 202 -20.00 6.37 -11.83
C LEU A 202 -20.54 5.19 -11.02
N MET A 203 -21.79 4.78 -11.26
CA MET A 203 -22.38 3.61 -10.60
C MET A 203 -21.71 2.30 -11.05
N ARG A 204 -21.39 2.15 -12.34
CA ARG A 204 -20.63 0.99 -12.86
C ARG A 204 -19.23 0.92 -12.27
N GLU A 205 -18.54 2.05 -12.18
CA GLU A 205 -17.21 2.14 -11.58
C GLU A 205 -17.25 1.80 -10.08
N ARG A 206 -18.26 2.31 -9.35
CA ARG A 206 -18.50 1.94 -7.95
C ARG A 206 -18.77 0.44 -7.80
N GLN A 207 -19.59 -0.14 -8.68
CA GLN A 207 -19.90 -1.57 -8.66
C GLN A 207 -18.67 -2.44 -8.96
N ARG A 208 -17.80 -2.02 -9.89
CA ARG A 208 -16.53 -2.69 -10.16
C ARG A 208 -15.61 -2.67 -8.95
N LYS A 209 -15.47 -1.50 -8.30
CA LYS A 209 -14.67 -1.37 -7.07
C LYS A 209 -15.19 -2.27 -5.95
N ILE A 210 -16.50 -2.31 -5.73
CA ILE A 210 -17.13 -3.20 -4.74
C ILE A 210 -16.81 -4.67 -5.07
N LYS A 211 -17.00 -5.12 -6.31
CA LYS A 211 -16.66 -6.49 -6.73
C LYS A 211 -15.17 -6.82 -6.54
N THR A 212 -14.27 -5.87 -6.81
CA THR A 212 -12.84 -6.04 -6.55
C THR A 212 -12.54 -6.17 -5.06
N ILE A 213 -13.19 -5.38 -4.20
CA ILE A 213 -13.03 -5.48 -2.75
C ILE A 213 -13.55 -6.83 -2.23
N GLU A 214 -14.72 -7.26 -2.71
CA GLU A 214 -15.33 -8.55 -2.33
C GLU A 214 -14.51 -9.76 -2.79
N SER A 215 -13.94 -9.72 -3.99
CA SER A 215 -13.05 -10.79 -4.46
C SER A 215 -11.75 -10.82 -3.64
N LYS A 216 -11.13 -9.67 -3.36
CA LYS A 216 -9.96 -9.58 -2.48
C LYS A 216 -10.25 -10.07 -1.06
N SER A 217 -11.41 -9.75 -0.49
CA SER A 217 -11.80 -10.22 0.85
C SER A 217 -12.01 -11.73 0.88
N ARG A 218 -12.67 -12.32 -0.13
CA ARG A 218 -12.81 -13.78 -0.28
C ARG A 218 -11.45 -14.48 -0.37
N THR A 219 -10.53 -13.98 -1.19
CA THR A 219 -9.17 -14.55 -1.31
C THR A 219 -8.42 -14.49 0.02
N LYS A 220 -8.51 -13.36 0.74
CA LYS A 220 -7.88 -13.21 2.06
C LYS A 220 -8.44 -14.22 3.07
N THR A 221 -9.76 -14.40 3.11
CA THR A 221 -10.44 -15.39 3.97
C THR A 221 -10.05 -16.82 3.64
N THR A 222 -9.92 -17.18 2.36
CA THR A 222 -9.45 -18.52 1.97
C THR A 222 -8.01 -18.75 2.42
N ARG A 223 -7.13 -17.75 2.24
CA ARG A 223 -5.72 -17.84 2.66
C ARG A 223 -5.59 -17.99 4.18
N THR A 224 -6.36 -17.25 4.97
CA THR A 224 -6.34 -17.39 6.44
C THR A 224 -6.85 -18.75 6.89
N ARG A 225 -7.90 -19.31 6.26
CA ARG A 225 -8.38 -20.67 6.55
C ARG A 225 -7.33 -21.74 6.25
N ILE A 226 -6.61 -21.62 5.14
CA ILE A 226 -5.52 -22.54 4.79
C ILE A 226 -4.38 -22.45 5.81
N LEU A 227 -3.99 -21.23 6.18
CA LEU A 227 -2.94 -21.01 7.19
C LEU A 227 -3.34 -21.61 8.55
N GLN A 228 -4.59 -21.40 8.98
CA GLN A 228 -5.08 -21.97 10.23
C GLN A 228 -5.03 -23.51 10.24
N ARG A 229 -5.41 -24.14 9.13
CA ARG A 229 -5.29 -25.61 8.99
C ARG A 229 -3.85 -26.08 9.10
N LYS A 230 -2.92 -25.41 8.41
CA LYS A 230 -1.48 -25.73 8.48
C LYS A 230 -0.91 -25.54 9.88
N VAL A 231 -1.32 -24.48 10.59
CA VAL A 231 -0.93 -24.25 11.99
C VAL A 231 -1.44 -25.38 12.88
N ASN A 232 -2.70 -25.79 12.73
CA ASN A 232 -3.27 -26.88 13.51
C ASN A 232 -2.57 -28.23 13.21
N GLU A 233 -2.29 -28.51 11.94
CA GLU A 233 -1.57 -29.71 11.51
C GLU A 233 -0.16 -29.77 12.12
N LEU A 234 0.61 -28.69 11.99
CA LEU A 234 1.95 -28.59 12.57
C LEU A 234 1.92 -28.69 14.09
N SER A 235 0.94 -28.06 14.74
CA SER A 235 0.75 -28.13 16.19
C SER A 235 0.53 -29.58 16.64
N SER A 236 -0.37 -30.30 15.97
CA SER A 236 -0.64 -31.71 16.30
C SER A 236 0.60 -32.60 16.10
N ALA A 237 1.36 -32.38 15.03
CA ALA A 237 2.61 -33.11 14.77
C ALA A 237 3.67 -32.85 15.85
N ILE A 238 3.81 -31.59 16.30
CA ILE A 238 4.73 -31.22 17.38
C ILE A 238 4.34 -31.93 18.68
N VAL A 239 3.05 -31.94 19.03
CA VAL A 239 2.56 -32.64 20.24
C VAL A 239 2.89 -34.13 20.17
N THR A 240 2.67 -34.78 19.03
CA THR A 240 3.04 -36.20 18.84
C THR A 240 4.54 -36.43 18.98
N GLN A 241 5.39 -35.55 18.43
CA GLN A 241 6.83 -35.66 18.59
C GLN A 241 7.28 -35.50 20.04
N ILE A 242 6.67 -34.55 20.76
CA ILE A 242 6.93 -34.35 22.20
C ILE A 242 6.55 -35.61 22.98
N GLN A 243 5.39 -36.21 22.70
CA GLN A 243 4.93 -37.41 23.39
C GLN A 243 5.86 -38.61 23.15
N LYS A 244 6.27 -38.84 21.91
CA LYS A 244 7.26 -39.88 21.59
C LYS A 244 8.60 -39.63 22.29
N LYS A 245 9.03 -38.37 22.36
CA LYS A 245 10.26 -38.00 23.08
C LYS A 245 10.12 -38.28 24.59
N THR A 246 8.98 -37.98 25.19
CA THR A 246 8.75 -38.28 26.61
C THR A 246 8.77 -39.78 26.91
N GLU A 247 8.21 -40.61 26.02
CA GLU A 247 8.27 -42.08 26.14
C GLU A 247 9.70 -42.61 26.09
N ILE A 248 10.53 -42.09 25.16
CA ILE A 248 11.95 -42.45 25.06
C ILE A 248 12.70 -42.03 26.32
N VAL A 249 12.47 -40.81 26.81
CA VAL A 249 13.11 -40.32 28.04
C VAL A 249 12.78 -41.23 29.23
N GLU A 250 11.52 -41.63 29.38
CA GLU A 250 11.10 -42.54 30.45
C GLU A 250 11.75 -43.93 30.31
N SER A 251 11.80 -44.49 29.09
CA SER A 251 12.49 -45.75 28.82
C SER A 251 13.99 -45.69 29.16
N THR A 252 14.66 -44.59 28.79
CA THR A 252 16.08 -44.40 29.11
C THR A 252 16.33 -44.30 30.61
N LYS A 253 15.43 -43.63 31.35
CA LYS A 253 15.50 -43.54 32.81
C LYS A 253 15.36 -44.93 33.46
N GLN A 254 14.38 -45.71 33.03
CA GLN A 254 14.20 -47.09 33.52
C GLN A 254 15.40 -47.99 33.22
N ALA A 255 16.00 -47.85 32.03
CA ALA A 255 17.23 -48.57 31.68
C ALA A 255 18.42 -48.15 32.58
N GLN A 256 18.57 -46.84 32.85
CA GLN A 256 19.58 -46.34 33.78
C GLN A 256 19.39 -46.89 35.19
N GLU A 257 18.16 -46.95 35.70
CA GLU A 257 17.87 -47.53 37.01
C GLU A 257 18.26 -49.01 37.09
N LYS A 258 17.98 -49.79 36.03
CA LYS A 258 18.41 -51.20 35.94
C LYS A 258 19.93 -51.34 35.94
N LEU A 259 20.65 -50.50 35.18
CA LEU A 259 22.12 -50.49 35.17
C LEU A 259 22.69 -50.13 36.55
N GLN A 260 22.08 -49.19 37.27
CA GLN A 260 22.50 -48.84 38.63
C GLN A 260 22.29 -50.01 39.61
N ARG A 261 21.18 -50.74 39.50
CA ARG A 261 20.94 -51.96 40.31
C ARG A 261 21.99 -53.03 40.02
N LEU A 262 22.29 -53.28 38.75
CA LEU A 262 23.31 -54.25 38.33
C LEU A 262 24.70 -53.85 38.86
N LYS A 263 25.07 -52.57 38.73
CA LYS A 263 26.34 -52.06 39.25
C LYS A 263 26.48 -52.28 40.76
N LYS A 264 25.42 -51.98 41.53
CA LYS A 264 25.39 -52.23 42.99
C LYS A 264 25.53 -53.72 43.31
N PHE A 265 24.85 -54.59 42.56
CA PHE A 265 24.95 -56.04 42.74
C PHE A 265 26.39 -56.55 42.50
N ILE A 266 27.00 -56.16 41.39
CA ILE A 266 28.39 -56.54 41.08
C ILE A 266 29.34 -56.06 42.17
N GLN A 267 29.16 -54.84 42.67
CA GLN A 267 29.96 -54.28 43.76
C GLN A 267 29.81 -55.07 45.06
N ALA A 268 28.59 -55.51 45.40
CA ALA A 268 28.35 -56.36 46.57
C ALA A 268 29.03 -57.73 46.44
N VAL A 269 28.90 -58.38 45.27
CA VAL A 269 29.52 -59.69 45.00
C VAL A 269 31.05 -59.62 45.03
N HIS A 270 31.67 -58.57 44.48
CA HIS A 270 33.13 -58.39 44.53
C HIS A 270 33.67 -58.00 45.92
N SER A 271 32.82 -57.49 46.81
CA SER A 271 33.22 -57.12 48.18
C SER A 271 32.94 -58.22 49.20
N SER A 272 32.48 -59.39 48.74
CA SER A 272 32.24 -60.62 49.52
C SER A 272 33.40 -61.59 49.35
#